data_AF-A0AAV1YWR5-F1
#
_entry.id   AF-A0AAV1YWR5-F1
#
_cell.length_a   1.000
_cell.length_b   1.000
_cell.length_c   1.000
_cell.angle_alpha   90.00
_cell.angle_beta   90.00
_cell.angle_gamma   90.00
#
_symmetry.space_group_name_H-M   'P 1'
#
loop_
_entity.id
_entity.type
_entity.pdbx_description
1 polymer ?
#
loop_
_entity_poly.entity_id
_entity_poly.type
_entity_poly.pdbx_seq_one_letter_code
_entity_poly.pdbx_strand_id
1 'polypeptide(L)'
;MYTTTASNSHQHSVNMYTTLGFLLVALAFVQVNGECSPGKYLVTMEKKELIDVVVCISESKDPLLCSMFAACERLMSPRVLFALEECKRQIVPEGIKRCTPQSVVFEKPEIPEKIFDCVVEKVEKLTLPEKKIMLNFEECTKILFKDSCEKKKF
;
A
#
# COMPACT_ATOMS: atom_id res chain seq x y z
N MET A 1 32.58 9.07 -84.97
CA MET A 1 33.54 10.17 -84.81
C MET A 1 33.45 10.66 -83.38
N TYR A 2 34.63 10.83 -82.77
CA TYR A 2 34.99 11.39 -81.46
C TYR A 2 34.09 12.53 -80.96
N THR A 3 33.95 12.94 -79.69
CA THR A 3 34.37 12.61 -78.29
C THR A 3 33.80 13.78 -77.48
N THR A 4 33.35 13.60 -76.23
CA THR A 4 33.84 14.40 -75.06
C THR A 4 33.18 14.01 -73.73
N THR A 5 34.09 13.64 -72.82
CA THR A 5 34.14 13.62 -71.35
C THR A 5 33.44 14.75 -70.56
N ALA A 6 32.93 14.41 -69.36
CA ALA A 6 33.25 15.00 -68.03
C ALA A 6 32.14 14.59 -67.02
N SER A 7 32.40 13.75 -66.01
CA SER A 7 32.88 14.10 -64.65
C SER A 7 31.97 15.06 -63.88
N ASN A 8 31.21 14.52 -62.90
CA ASN A 8 30.96 15.16 -61.59
C ASN A 8 30.25 14.14 -60.68
N SER A 9 30.94 13.58 -59.70
CA SER A 9 31.08 14.10 -58.32
C SER A 9 29.87 13.75 -57.44
N HIS A 10 30.07 12.71 -56.63
CA HIS A 10 29.38 12.44 -55.38
C HIS A 10 29.10 13.72 -54.59
N GLN A 11 27.83 14.06 -54.36
CA GLN A 11 27.41 14.71 -53.12
C GLN A 11 25.89 14.64 -52.95
N HIS A 12 25.41 13.55 -52.37
CA HIS A 12 24.14 13.56 -51.65
C HIS A 12 24.47 13.45 -50.16
N SER A 13 24.56 14.60 -49.49
CA SER A 13 24.52 14.67 -48.03
C SER A 13 23.10 14.29 -47.60
N VAL A 14 22.90 13.01 -47.28
CA VAL A 14 21.65 12.57 -46.68
C VAL A 14 21.70 13.00 -45.22
N ASN A 15 20.83 13.96 -44.92
CA ASN A 15 20.69 14.72 -43.71
C ASN A 15 20.62 13.81 -42.47
N MET A 16 21.69 13.83 -41.67
CA MET A 16 21.90 13.03 -40.45
C MET A 16 21.13 13.62 -39.25
N TYR A 17 19.83 13.92 -39.41
CA TYR A 17 19.03 14.57 -38.35
C TYR A 17 17.59 14.08 -38.22
N THR A 18 17.17 13.05 -38.95
CA THR A 18 15.78 12.53 -38.91
C THR A 18 15.62 11.18 -38.21
N THR A 19 16.68 10.60 -37.66
CA THR A 19 16.63 9.33 -36.89
C THR A 19 16.75 9.50 -35.38
N LEU A 20 16.94 10.73 -34.86
CA LEU A 20 16.97 11.01 -33.42
C LEU A 20 15.61 11.42 -32.83
N GLY A 21 14.62 11.80 -33.65
CA GLY A 21 13.32 12.30 -33.17
C GLY A 21 12.34 11.22 -32.69
N PHE A 22 12.49 9.98 -33.16
CA PHE A 22 11.58 8.88 -32.81
C PHE A 22 12.06 8.02 -31.64
N LEU A 23 13.33 8.15 -31.22
CA LEU A 23 13.85 7.38 -30.08
C LEU A 23 13.51 7.99 -28.71
N LEU A 24 13.10 9.26 -28.66
CA LEU A 24 12.77 9.93 -27.40
C LEU A 24 11.31 9.71 -26.94
N VAL A 25 10.40 9.28 -27.81
CA VAL A 25 9.01 8.99 -27.42
C VAL A 25 8.86 7.58 -26.82
N ALA A 26 9.80 6.67 -27.09
CA ALA A 26 9.81 5.32 -26.51
C ALA A 26 10.29 5.29 -25.04
N LEU A 27 10.96 6.34 -24.55
CA LEU A 27 11.41 6.44 -23.17
C LEU A 27 10.38 7.02 -22.19
N ALA A 28 9.19 7.40 -22.67
CA ALA A 28 8.09 7.82 -21.80
C ALA A 28 7.29 6.63 -21.20
N PHE A 29 7.53 5.39 -21.64
CA PHE A 29 6.78 4.20 -21.20
C PHE A 29 7.52 3.29 -20.20
N VAL A 30 8.68 3.70 -19.69
CA VAL A 30 9.48 2.87 -18.76
C VAL A 30 9.82 3.64 -17.48
N GLN A 31 8.79 4.13 -16.78
CA GLN A 31 8.92 4.53 -15.37
C GLN A 31 7.75 4.01 -14.51
N VAL A 32 7.32 2.76 -14.74
CA VAL A 32 6.56 1.97 -13.75
C VAL A 32 7.52 1.13 -12.91
N ASN A 33 8.65 1.73 -12.49
CA ASN A 33 9.45 1.22 -11.37
C ASN A 33 8.87 1.94 -10.14
N GLY A 34 8.17 1.30 -9.22
CA GLY A 34 8.50 0.00 -8.67
C GLY A 34 9.25 0.14 -7.35
N GLU A 35 8.87 1.09 -6.50
CA GLU A 35 9.30 1.13 -5.10
C GLU A 35 8.09 1.49 -4.22
N CYS A 36 7.39 0.45 -3.74
CA CYS A 36 6.55 0.58 -2.55
C CYS A 36 7.36 0.08 -1.37
N SER A 37 7.88 0.99 -0.55
CA SER A 37 8.17 0.74 0.87
C SER A 37 8.00 2.06 1.60
N PRO A 38 7.19 2.10 2.67
CA PRO A 38 7.35 1.17 3.81
C PRO A 38 6.07 0.42 4.23
N GLY A 39 6.23 -0.83 4.69
CA GLY A 39 5.17 -1.61 5.37
C GLY A 39 4.38 -2.61 4.52
N LYS A 40 4.97 -3.19 3.46
CA LYS A 40 4.52 -4.26 2.52
C LYS A 40 3.07 -4.22 1.95
N TYR A 41 2.04 -3.95 2.75
CA TYR A 41 0.62 -3.86 2.36
C TYR A 41 -0.09 -2.60 2.78
N LEU A 42 0.54 -1.83 3.66
CA LEU A 42 0.19 -0.44 3.84
C LEU A 42 0.88 0.34 2.71
N VAL A 43 0.09 1.16 2.02
CA VAL A 43 0.48 1.94 0.85
C VAL A 43 1.07 3.27 1.28
N THR A 44 0.49 3.90 2.31
CA THR A 44 0.87 5.24 2.78
C THR A 44 1.07 5.33 4.30
N MET A 45 0.77 4.27 5.03
CA MET A 45 0.89 4.17 6.47
C MET A 45 2.06 3.24 6.81
N GLU A 46 2.83 3.53 7.85
CA GLU A 46 3.86 2.60 8.32
C GLU A 46 3.23 1.51 9.20
N LYS A 47 3.83 0.31 9.24
CA LYS A 47 3.39 -0.77 10.15
C LYS A 47 3.27 -0.26 11.58
N LYS A 48 4.29 0.47 12.06
CA LYS A 48 4.30 1.03 13.42
C LYS A 48 3.11 1.97 13.67
N GLU A 49 2.79 2.84 12.73
CA GLU A 49 1.64 3.75 12.82
C GLU A 49 0.34 2.97 12.98
N LEU A 50 0.13 1.91 12.18
CA LEU A 50 -1.04 1.06 12.32
C LEU A 50 -1.10 0.38 13.70
N ILE A 51 0.01 -0.19 14.17
CA ILE A 51 0.06 -0.85 15.48
C ILE A 51 -0.26 0.15 16.60
N ASP A 52 0.27 1.37 16.55
CA ASP A 52 -0.01 2.43 17.52
C ASP A 52 -1.51 2.77 17.54
N VAL A 53 -2.17 2.81 16.36
CA VAL A 53 -3.63 2.99 16.29
C VAL A 53 -4.37 1.86 16.98
N VAL A 54 -4.03 0.61 16.66
CA VAL A 54 -4.69 -0.58 17.21
C VAL A 54 -4.53 -0.65 18.73
N VAL A 55 -3.33 -0.39 19.24
CA VAL A 55 -3.04 -0.36 20.68
C VAL A 55 -3.86 0.74 21.35
N CYS A 56 -3.83 1.97 20.84
CA CYS A 56 -4.63 3.06 21.41
C CYS A 56 -6.12 2.74 21.48
N ILE A 57 -6.70 2.23 20.38
CA ILE A 57 -8.13 1.88 20.33
C ILE A 57 -8.43 0.75 21.33
N SER A 58 -7.57 -0.26 21.40
CA SER A 58 -7.71 -1.36 22.36
C SER A 58 -7.66 -0.89 23.81
N GLU A 59 -6.74 0.00 24.14
CA GLU A 59 -6.55 0.56 25.49
C GLU A 59 -7.63 1.58 25.87
N SER A 60 -8.27 2.22 24.88
CA SER A 60 -9.35 3.18 25.13
C SER A 60 -10.56 2.57 25.86
N LYS A 61 -10.73 1.23 25.76
CA LYS A 61 -11.88 0.47 26.29
C LYS A 61 -13.24 1.03 25.85
N ASP A 62 -13.26 1.78 24.75
CA ASP A 62 -14.45 2.42 24.21
C ASP A 62 -15.10 1.50 23.16
N PRO A 63 -16.28 0.92 23.43
CA PRO A 63 -16.95 0.03 22.48
C PRO A 63 -17.28 0.71 21.15
N LEU A 64 -17.53 2.02 21.15
CA LEU A 64 -17.83 2.77 19.93
C LEU A 64 -16.59 2.89 19.05
N LEU A 65 -15.43 3.26 19.62
CA LEU A 65 -14.18 3.35 18.87
C LEU A 65 -13.78 2.01 18.26
N CYS A 66 -13.97 0.93 18.99
CA CYS A 66 -13.64 -0.40 18.47
C CYS A 66 -14.61 -0.87 17.39
N SER A 67 -15.90 -0.48 17.48
CA SER A 67 -16.86 -0.69 16.41
C SER A 67 -16.50 0.11 15.15
N MET A 68 -16.08 1.37 15.31
CA MET A 68 -15.61 2.21 14.21
C MET A 68 -14.35 1.64 13.56
N PHE A 69 -13.41 1.12 14.36
CA PHE A 69 -12.22 0.46 13.82
C PHE A 69 -12.57 -0.80 13.04
N ALA A 70 -13.47 -1.65 13.57
CA ALA A 70 -13.97 -2.82 12.85
C ALA A 70 -14.70 -2.44 11.55
N ALA A 71 -15.33 -1.26 11.50
CA ALA A 71 -15.90 -0.72 10.26
C ALA A 71 -14.81 -0.31 9.26
N CYS A 72 -13.69 0.28 9.73
CA CYS A 72 -12.53 0.55 8.87
C CYS A 72 -11.93 -0.76 8.32
N GLU A 73 -11.77 -1.82 9.13
CA GLU A 73 -11.24 -3.11 8.67
C GLU A 73 -12.04 -3.69 7.49
N ARG A 74 -13.36 -3.47 7.45
CA ARG A 74 -14.23 -3.92 6.34
C ARG A 74 -13.98 -3.20 5.01
N LEU A 75 -13.22 -2.10 5.01
CA LEU A 75 -12.79 -1.40 3.80
C LEU A 75 -11.54 -2.01 3.16
N MET A 76 -10.90 -2.97 3.82
CA MET A 76 -9.81 -3.73 3.22
C MET A 76 -10.29 -4.53 2.01
N SER A 77 -9.35 -4.87 1.12
CA SER A 77 -9.68 -5.77 0.02
C SER A 77 -10.15 -7.14 0.55
N PRO A 78 -11.10 -7.83 -0.12
CA PRO A 78 -11.65 -9.10 0.39
C PRO A 78 -10.59 -10.16 0.72
N ARG A 79 -9.52 -10.24 -0.07
CA ARG A 79 -8.42 -11.19 0.15
C ARG A 79 -7.63 -10.87 1.43
N VAL A 80 -7.35 -9.58 1.66
CA VAL A 80 -6.67 -9.13 2.89
C VAL A 80 -7.57 -9.32 4.11
N LEU A 81 -8.86 -8.97 4.00
CA LEU A 81 -9.82 -9.16 5.09
C LEU A 81 -9.97 -10.63 5.47
N PHE A 82 -10.02 -11.53 4.47
CA PHE A 82 -10.05 -12.97 4.71
C PHE A 82 -8.78 -13.45 5.43
N ALA A 83 -7.59 -13.04 4.95
CA ALA A 83 -6.33 -13.36 5.60
C ALA A 83 -6.27 -12.83 7.03
N LEU A 84 -6.79 -11.62 7.27
CA LEU A 84 -6.89 -11.02 8.61
C LEU A 84 -7.73 -11.88 9.54
N GLU A 85 -8.94 -12.27 9.15
CA GLU A 85 -9.80 -13.13 9.95
C GLU A 85 -9.15 -14.49 10.24
N GLU A 86 -8.44 -15.07 9.27
CA GLU A 86 -7.71 -16.31 9.46
C GLU A 86 -6.56 -16.15 10.46
N CYS A 87 -5.74 -15.11 10.30
CA CYS A 87 -4.63 -14.80 11.20
C CYS A 87 -5.09 -14.49 12.62
N LYS A 88 -6.21 -13.77 12.79
CA LYS A 88 -6.82 -13.51 14.10
C LYS A 88 -7.14 -14.83 14.81
N ARG A 89 -7.72 -15.82 14.11
CA ARG A 89 -8.04 -17.15 14.67
C ARG A 89 -6.80 -17.99 14.95
N GLN A 90 -5.76 -17.90 14.13
CA GLN A 90 -4.52 -18.66 14.35
C GLN A 90 -3.72 -18.12 15.54
N ILE A 91 -3.59 -16.80 15.65
CA ILE A 91 -2.79 -16.16 16.70
C ILE A 91 -3.55 -16.08 18.03
N VAL A 92 -4.88 -15.93 17.98
CA VAL A 92 -5.76 -15.85 19.15
C VAL A 92 -6.90 -16.88 19.00
N PRO A 93 -6.62 -18.17 19.26
CA PRO A 93 -7.60 -19.25 19.05
C PRO A 93 -8.82 -19.13 19.97
N GLU A 94 -8.65 -18.56 21.16
CA GLU A 94 -9.73 -18.23 22.11
C GLU A 94 -10.67 -17.13 21.59
N GLY A 95 -10.30 -16.47 20.49
CA GLY A 95 -10.99 -15.34 19.90
C GLY A 95 -10.53 -14.00 20.45
N ILE A 96 -10.64 -12.97 19.62
CA ILE A 96 -10.38 -11.59 20.02
C ILE A 96 -11.55 -11.09 20.85
N LYS A 97 -11.26 -10.57 22.04
CA LYS A 97 -12.27 -9.98 22.92
C LYS A 97 -12.83 -8.73 22.27
N ARG A 98 -14.14 -8.51 22.43
CA ARG A 98 -14.74 -7.22 22.09
C ARG A 98 -14.21 -6.17 23.06
N CYS A 99 -13.98 -4.95 22.58
CA CYS A 99 -13.82 -3.83 23.51
C CYS A 99 -15.06 -3.71 24.38
N THR A 100 -14.84 -3.71 25.67
CA THR A 100 -15.83 -3.32 26.66
C THR A 100 -15.14 -2.37 27.63
N PRO A 101 -15.89 -1.58 28.42
CA PRO A 101 -15.29 -0.78 29.48
C PRO A 101 -14.44 -1.60 30.46
N GLN A 102 -14.65 -2.93 30.52
CA GLN A 102 -13.96 -3.86 31.40
C GLN A 102 -12.84 -4.66 30.71
N SER A 103 -12.73 -4.64 29.38
CA SER A 103 -11.80 -5.48 28.63
C SER A 103 -11.19 -4.78 27.40
N VAL A 104 -9.90 -5.01 27.20
CA VAL A 104 -9.16 -4.59 26.00
C VAL A 104 -9.35 -5.61 24.87
N VAL A 105 -9.13 -5.19 23.62
CA VAL A 105 -9.18 -6.09 22.44
C VAL A 105 -8.05 -7.12 22.49
N PHE A 106 -6.86 -6.62 22.81
CA PHE A 106 -5.63 -7.40 22.84
C PHE A 106 -5.03 -7.32 24.24
N GLU A 107 -4.91 -8.47 24.90
CA GLU A 107 -4.32 -8.55 26.23
C GLU A 107 -2.80 -8.27 26.22
N LYS A 108 -2.16 -8.48 25.07
CA LYS A 108 -0.73 -8.24 24.87
C LYS A 108 -0.51 -7.32 23.67
N PRO A 109 0.36 -6.30 23.79
CA PRO A 109 0.63 -5.35 22.71
C PRO A 109 1.33 -6.00 21.50
N GLU A 110 1.91 -7.19 21.67
CA GLU A 110 2.55 -7.95 20.58
C GLU A 110 1.54 -8.64 19.64
N ILE A 111 0.29 -8.83 20.07
CA ILE A 111 -0.70 -9.60 19.29
C ILE A 111 -1.06 -8.89 17.98
N PRO A 112 -1.39 -7.57 17.96
CA PRO A 112 -1.60 -6.82 16.73
C PRO A 112 -0.46 -6.99 15.72
N GLU A 113 0.79 -6.97 16.20
CA GLU A 113 1.97 -7.11 15.36
C GLU A 113 2.04 -8.50 14.71
N LYS A 114 1.85 -9.56 15.49
CA LYS A 114 1.85 -10.94 14.98
C LYS A 114 0.73 -11.19 13.99
N ILE A 115 -0.45 -10.61 14.20
CA ILE A 115 -1.57 -10.71 13.25
C ILE A 115 -1.18 -10.03 11.94
N PHE A 116 -0.60 -8.82 12.00
CA PHE A 116 -0.17 -8.10 10.80
C PHE A 116 0.87 -8.89 10.01
N ASP A 117 1.89 -9.44 10.69
CA ASP A 117 2.94 -10.24 10.04
C ASP A 117 2.39 -11.53 9.42
N CYS A 118 1.41 -12.18 10.05
CA CYS A 118 0.71 -13.32 9.47
C CYS A 118 -0.07 -12.94 8.20
N VAL A 119 -0.78 -11.81 8.21
CA VAL A 119 -1.49 -11.31 7.00
C VAL A 119 -0.48 -11.04 5.90
N VAL A 120 0.67 -10.50 6.27
CA VAL A 120 1.75 -10.20 5.35
C VAL A 120 2.24 -11.46 4.65
N GLU A 121 2.49 -12.51 5.42
CA GLU A 121 2.95 -13.79 4.91
C GLU A 121 1.92 -14.42 3.97
N LYS A 122 0.63 -14.41 4.34
CA LYS A 122 -0.43 -15.07 3.55
C LYS A 122 -0.81 -14.37 2.26
N VAL A 123 -0.80 -13.04 2.24
CA VAL A 123 -1.24 -12.27 1.06
C VAL A 123 -0.12 -12.18 0.03
N GLU A 124 1.14 -12.27 0.47
CA GLU A 124 2.41 -12.22 -0.30
C GLU A 124 2.63 -10.93 -1.10
N LYS A 125 1.68 -10.51 -1.92
CA LYS A 125 1.73 -9.28 -2.71
C LYS A 125 0.33 -8.78 -3.03
N LEU A 126 0.08 -7.48 -2.82
CA LEU A 126 -1.13 -6.82 -3.32
C LEU A 126 -1.02 -6.48 -4.80
N THR A 127 -2.10 -6.73 -5.51
CA THR A 127 -2.35 -6.21 -6.85
C THR A 127 -2.61 -4.70 -6.79
N LEU A 128 -2.46 -4.00 -7.92
CA LEU A 128 -2.72 -2.56 -7.99
C LEU A 128 -4.16 -2.18 -7.57
N PRO A 129 -5.22 -2.92 -8.00
CA PRO A 129 -6.57 -2.65 -7.52
C PRO A 129 -6.71 -2.81 -6.01
N GLU A 130 -6.10 -3.85 -5.43
CA GLU A 130 -6.15 -4.06 -3.99
C GLU A 130 -5.42 -2.95 -3.23
N LYS A 131 -4.26 -2.48 -3.72
CA LYS A 131 -3.57 -1.31 -3.13
C LYS A 131 -4.48 -0.08 -3.10
N LYS A 132 -5.22 0.17 -4.18
CA LYS A 132 -6.17 1.29 -4.22
C LYS A 132 -7.30 1.13 -3.20
N ILE A 133 -7.77 -0.09 -2.97
CA ILE A 133 -8.77 -0.37 -1.93
C ILE A 133 -8.18 -0.18 -0.52
N MET A 134 -6.96 -0.64 -0.29
CA MET A 134 -6.28 -0.50 1.01
C MET A 134 -6.10 0.95 1.44
N LEU A 135 -6.02 1.90 0.50
CA LEU A 135 -6.02 3.34 0.82
C LEU A 135 -7.26 3.78 1.60
N ASN A 136 -8.45 3.23 1.29
CA ASN A 136 -9.68 3.56 2.01
C ASN A 136 -9.61 3.10 3.47
N PHE A 137 -9.03 1.93 3.71
CA PHE A 137 -8.78 1.42 5.06
C PHE A 137 -7.80 2.33 5.83
N GLU A 138 -6.69 2.69 5.20
CA GLU A 138 -5.69 3.56 5.82
C GLU A 138 -6.24 4.94 6.14
N GLU A 139 -6.98 5.55 5.21
CA GLU A 139 -7.61 6.85 5.41
C GLU A 139 -8.62 6.81 6.56
N CYS A 140 -9.51 5.82 6.58
CA CYS A 140 -10.46 5.62 7.68
C CYS A 140 -9.75 5.50 9.03
N THR A 141 -8.67 4.70 9.07
CA THR A 141 -7.89 4.46 10.29
C THR A 141 -7.16 5.71 10.76
N LYS A 142 -6.58 6.50 9.85
CA LYS A 142 -5.91 7.78 10.15
C LYS A 142 -6.88 8.79 10.74
N ILE A 143 -8.07 8.93 10.14
CA ILE A 143 -9.12 9.83 10.65
C ILE A 143 -9.54 9.41 12.06
N LEU A 144 -9.82 8.13 12.25
CA LEU A 144 -10.23 7.58 13.55
C LEU A 144 -9.16 7.82 14.63
N PHE A 145 -7.89 7.63 14.30
CA PHE A 145 -6.77 7.87 15.20
C PHE A 145 -6.64 9.36 15.60
N LYS A 146 -6.70 10.27 14.61
CA LYS A 146 -6.65 11.72 14.86
C LYS A 146 -7.79 12.16 15.79
N ASP A 147 -8.99 11.65 15.55
CA ASP A 147 -10.16 12.07 16.32
C ASP A 147 -10.21 11.52 17.74
N SER A 148 -9.55 10.39 18.00
CA SER A 148 -9.74 9.63 19.23
C SER A 148 -8.48 9.56 20.10
N CYS A 149 -7.33 9.36 19.48
CA CYS A 149 -6.07 9.01 20.14
C CYS A 149 -5.13 10.21 20.28
N GLU A 150 -5.06 11.08 19.26
CA GLU A 150 -4.23 12.29 19.33
C GLU A 150 -4.84 13.36 20.24
N LYS A 151 -6.18 13.51 20.22
CA LYS A 151 -6.88 14.51 21.05
C LYS A 151 -6.85 14.21 22.55
N LYS A 152 -6.53 12.97 22.97
CA LYS A 152 -6.44 12.56 24.39
C LYS A 152 -5.05 12.77 25.01
N LYS A 153 -4.06 13.30 24.26
CA LYS A 153 -2.71 13.57 24.78
C LYS A 153 -2.58 14.90 25.55
N PHE A 154 -3.68 15.56 25.92
CA PHE A 154 -3.69 16.83 26.65
C PHE A 154 -4.52 16.74 27.93
#